data_AF-A0A3L8GGN1-F1
#
_entry.id   AF-A0A3L8GGN1-F1
#
_cell.length_a   1.000
_cell.length_b   1.000
_cell.length_c   1.000
_cell.angle_alpha   90.00
_cell.angle_beta   90.00
_cell.angle_gamma   90.00
#
_symmetry.space_group_name_H-M   'P 1'
#
loop_
_entity.id
_entity.type
_entity.pdbx_description
1 polymer ?
#
loop_
_entity_poly.entity_id
_entity_poly.type
_entity_poly.pdbx_seq_one_letter_code
_entity_poly.pdbx_strand_id
1 'polypeptide(L)'
;MTNTQFPKGFMWGGAIAANQAEGAYNEGGRGLVQTDVTTGGSVNSPRYATYIDKDGKPGKMPSMGHTAVLPEGAKFAVLEDHYYPNHEAVDFYHRYKEDIKLFAEMGYSIFRLSISWARIFPKGDETQPNQEGLDFYRAVFEECHKYGIEPLVSIWHFDTPLYLEETYGGWTNRALVDLYVKFAETIFKEYKGLVNYWLTFNEINNTVMFLDMFGGNADDKEYQDAYQHLHHQFLASAKAVEIGHQINPDYMIGNMICGITFYPATCDPADILAAEHKWEQGIYYCGDVQAKGKYGTYAKRLWKEHHVELEMAEDDLEILAKGKVDFYTFSYYMSNNVTTHEVTDKVAGNFSSGARNEYLEYSDWGWAQDPTGLQYYLEKIYDRYELPLMVVENGLGAFDTVEEDGSIHDNYRIDYHRTHVKAMSDAVANGVDLIAYTTWGCIDIVSAGTGEMRKRYGFIYVDKDDEGKGSLERTPKDSFYWYKRVIASNGQDLN
;
A
#
# COMPACT_ATOMS: atom_id res chain seq x y z
N MET A 1 -14.14 -31.83 3.28
CA MET A 1 -12.90 -31.04 3.29
C MET A 1 -12.58 -30.73 1.86
N THR A 2 -12.86 -29.50 1.41
CA THR A 2 -12.37 -29.01 0.13
C THR A 2 -10.85 -28.95 0.22
N ASN A 3 -10.14 -29.63 -0.68
CA ASN A 3 -8.68 -29.55 -0.71
C ASN A 3 -8.33 -28.15 -1.23
N THR A 4 -7.79 -27.29 -0.36
CA THR A 4 -7.20 -26.01 -0.75
C THR A 4 -6.10 -26.29 -1.77
N GLN A 5 -6.19 -25.77 -2.99
CA GLN A 5 -5.23 -26.07 -4.05
C GLN A 5 -4.94 -24.83 -4.89
N PHE A 6 -3.73 -24.30 -4.75
CA PHE A 6 -3.20 -23.24 -5.61
C PHE A 6 -2.47 -23.84 -6.82
N PRO A 7 -2.34 -23.08 -7.94
CA PRO A 7 -1.61 -23.53 -9.10
C PRO A 7 -0.15 -23.88 -8.76
N LYS A 8 0.44 -24.79 -9.54
CA LYS A 8 1.86 -25.09 -9.41
C LYS A 8 2.66 -23.82 -9.75
N GLY A 9 3.58 -23.43 -8.87
CA GLY A 9 4.36 -22.20 -9.04
C GLY A 9 3.64 -20.95 -8.51
N PHE A 10 2.54 -21.09 -7.78
CA PHE A 10 1.94 -19.99 -7.03
C PHE A 10 2.99 -19.34 -6.12
N MET A 11 3.09 -18.02 -6.19
CA MET A 11 4.14 -17.28 -5.51
C MET A 11 3.69 -16.86 -4.12
N TRP A 12 4.24 -17.49 -3.10
CA TRP A 12 3.99 -17.16 -1.71
C TRP A 12 5.07 -16.22 -1.16
N GLY A 13 4.65 -15.21 -0.41
CA GLY A 13 5.58 -14.24 0.13
C GLY A 13 5.03 -13.36 1.23
N GLY A 14 5.72 -12.26 1.43
CA GLY A 14 5.40 -11.18 2.36
C GLY A 14 5.73 -9.82 1.75
N ALA A 15 5.18 -8.76 2.34
CA ALA A 15 5.29 -7.40 1.87
C ALA A 15 5.70 -6.43 2.99
N ILE A 16 6.58 -5.49 2.67
CA ILE A 16 6.90 -4.31 3.49
C ILE A 16 6.94 -3.05 2.61
N ALA A 17 7.05 -1.88 3.24
CA ALA A 17 7.33 -0.62 2.57
C ALA A 17 8.59 0.03 3.15
N ALA A 18 9.37 0.71 2.30
CA ALA A 18 10.64 1.32 2.66
C ALA A 18 10.52 2.25 3.87
N ASN A 19 9.57 3.19 3.80
CA ASN A 19 9.30 4.17 4.85
C ASN A 19 8.82 3.56 6.19
N GLN A 20 8.34 2.31 6.20
CA GLN A 20 7.85 1.65 7.42
C GLN A 20 8.86 0.66 8.03
N ALA A 21 9.83 0.21 7.24
CA ALA A 21 10.74 -0.87 7.63
C ALA A 21 12.22 -0.45 7.66
N GLU A 22 12.68 0.32 6.67
CA GLU A 22 14.11 0.56 6.46
C GLU A 22 14.77 1.32 7.60
N GLY A 23 14.17 2.43 8.04
CA GLY A 23 14.83 3.37 8.94
C GLY A 23 15.97 4.10 8.22
N ALA A 24 17.02 4.44 8.97
CA ALA A 24 18.22 5.11 8.45
C ALA A 24 17.85 6.31 7.53
N TYR A 25 16.91 7.14 8.01
CA TYR A 25 16.22 8.13 7.18
C TYR A 25 17.13 9.20 6.58
N ASN A 26 18.30 9.43 7.20
CA ASN A 26 19.29 10.42 6.81
C ASN A 26 20.63 9.79 6.39
N GLU A 27 20.68 8.47 6.21
CA GLU A 27 21.89 7.78 5.77
C GLU A 27 21.94 7.64 4.24
N GLY A 28 23.16 7.46 3.72
CA GLY A 28 23.44 7.27 2.31
C GLY A 28 22.93 8.38 1.39
N GLY A 29 22.81 9.61 1.92
CA GLY A 29 22.34 10.77 1.17
C GLY A 29 20.83 10.80 0.90
N ARG A 30 20.04 9.96 1.56
CA ARG A 30 18.57 9.95 1.44
C ARG A 30 17.96 11.31 1.77
N GLY A 31 17.04 11.79 0.93
CA GLY A 31 16.23 12.98 1.19
C GLY A 31 15.06 12.71 2.15
N LEU A 32 14.43 13.77 2.63
CA LEU A 32 13.24 13.62 3.48
C LEU A 32 12.01 13.26 2.65
N VAL A 33 11.10 12.51 3.26
CA VAL A 33 9.73 12.26 2.76
C VAL A 33 8.72 12.61 3.86
N GLN A 34 7.43 12.59 3.53
CA GLN A 34 6.37 12.99 4.46
C GLN A 34 6.42 12.25 5.82
N THR A 35 6.72 10.96 5.84
CA THR A 35 6.80 10.18 7.08
C THR A 35 7.95 10.62 7.99
N ASP A 36 9.01 11.23 7.46
CA ASP A 36 10.15 11.70 8.26
C ASP A 36 9.83 12.98 9.04
N VAL A 37 8.75 13.66 8.70
CA VAL A 37 8.24 14.82 9.45
C VAL A 37 6.93 14.49 10.15
N THR A 38 6.57 13.21 10.25
CA THR A 38 5.30 12.76 10.82
C THR A 38 5.52 11.96 12.11
N THR A 39 4.97 12.45 13.22
CA THR A 39 5.09 11.82 14.54
C THR A 39 4.34 10.49 14.63
N GLY A 40 4.59 9.72 15.68
CA GLY A 40 3.69 8.65 16.10
C GLY A 40 2.31 9.20 16.54
N GLY A 41 1.28 8.36 16.39
CA GLY A 41 -0.09 8.59 16.84
C GLY A 41 -0.62 7.38 17.62
N SER A 42 -1.94 7.18 17.64
CA SER A 42 -2.59 5.99 18.19
C SER A 42 -3.99 5.81 17.60
N VAL A 43 -4.70 4.74 17.94
CA VAL A 43 -6.13 4.58 17.58
C VAL A 43 -7.01 5.77 18.02
N ASN A 44 -6.60 6.51 19.06
CA ASN A 44 -7.35 7.64 19.62
C ASN A 44 -6.75 9.02 19.30
N SER A 45 -5.62 9.09 18.60
CA SER A 45 -4.93 10.36 18.32
C SER A 45 -4.26 10.30 16.95
N PRO A 46 -4.50 11.30 16.08
CA PRO A 46 -3.91 11.29 14.75
C PRO A 46 -2.39 11.43 14.85
N ARG A 47 -1.70 10.98 13.80
CA ARG A 47 -0.32 11.36 13.58
C ARG A 47 -0.25 12.85 13.23
N TYR A 48 0.83 13.53 13.61
CA TYR A 48 1.02 14.94 13.31
C TYR A 48 2.23 15.16 12.41
N ALA A 49 2.07 15.94 11.36
CA ALA A 49 3.18 16.47 10.58
C ALA A 49 3.72 17.76 11.23
N THR A 50 5.03 17.87 11.38
CA THR A 50 5.70 19.00 12.03
C THR A 50 6.26 19.99 11.01
N TYR A 51 6.24 21.27 11.36
CA TYR A 51 6.68 22.36 10.49
C TYR A 51 7.31 23.52 11.27
N ILE A 52 8.05 24.37 10.58
CA ILE A 52 8.45 25.71 11.02
C ILE A 52 7.63 26.73 10.23
N ASP A 53 6.93 27.63 10.92
CA ASP A 53 6.13 28.67 10.28
C ASP A 53 7.00 29.78 9.64
N LYS A 54 6.35 30.68 8.90
CA LYS A 54 7.02 31.82 8.25
C LYS A 54 7.76 32.76 9.21
N ASP A 55 7.43 32.73 10.51
CA ASP A 55 8.03 33.55 11.56
C ASP A 55 9.12 32.77 12.32
N GLY A 56 9.45 31.54 11.89
CA GLY A 56 10.49 30.68 12.48
C GLY A 56 10.04 29.90 13.71
N LYS A 57 8.74 29.78 13.98
CA LYS A 57 8.21 29.07 15.16
C LYS A 57 7.82 27.63 14.81
N PRO A 58 8.11 26.66 15.70
CA PRO A 58 7.67 25.28 15.52
C PRO A 58 6.16 25.14 15.66
N GLY A 59 5.58 24.28 14.83
CA GLY A 59 4.18 23.92 14.84
C GLY A 59 3.96 22.48 14.37
N LYS A 60 2.72 22.02 14.50
CA LYS A 60 2.30 20.70 14.03
C LYS A 60 0.84 20.72 13.59
N MET A 61 0.51 19.87 12.64
CA MET A 61 -0.85 19.68 12.10
C MET A 61 -1.14 18.19 11.91
N PRO A 62 -2.41 17.75 11.90
CA PRO A 62 -2.73 16.37 11.55
C PRO A 62 -2.08 15.99 10.21
N SER A 63 -1.54 14.77 10.09
CA SER A 63 -0.86 14.33 8.86
C SER A 63 -1.81 13.84 7.76
N MET A 64 -3.09 13.65 8.08
CA MET A 64 -4.13 13.18 7.17
C MET A 64 -5.46 13.90 7.45
N GLY A 65 -6.35 13.90 6.47
CA GLY A 65 -7.67 14.53 6.52
C GLY A 65 -7.67 16.02 6.12
N HIS A 66 -8.85 16.62 5.98
CA HIS A 66 -9.04 18.00 5.47
C HIS A 66 -8.28 19.09 6.24
N THR A 67 -7.90 18.83 7.48
CA THR A 67 -7.13 19.78 8.32
C THR A 67 -5.62 19.66 8.13
N ALA A 68 -5.14 18.75 7.29
CA ALA A 68 -3.73 18.53 6.99
C ALA A 68 -3.18 19.54 5.97
N VAL A 69 -3.44 20.83 6.19
CA VAL A 69 -3.01 21.93 5.31
C VAL A 69 -1.87 22.68 5.95
N LEU A 70 -0.70 22.63 5.30
CA LEU A 70 0.49 23.35 5.76
C LEU A 70 0.20 24.85 5.76
N PRO A 71 0.45 25.58 6.88
CA PRO A 71 0.22 27.02 6.92
C PRO A 71 1.02 27.77 5.85
N GLU A 72 0.45 28.86 5.34
CA GLU A 72 1.11 29.65 4.30
C GLU A 72 2.52 30.12 4.73
N GLY A 73 3.51 29.80 3.91
CA GLY A 73 4.92 30.13 4.16
C GLY A 73 5.61 29.25 5.20
N ALA A 74 4.93 28.27 5.79
CA ALA A 74 5.56 27.25 6.61
C ALA A 74 6.32 26.23 5.74
N LYS A 75 7.28 25.55 6.36
CA LYS A 75 8.02 24.43 5.76
C LYS A 75 8.02 23.26 6.72
N PHE A 76 7.86 22.06 6.18
CA PHE A 76 7.98 20.86 6.98
C PHE A 76 9.37 20.77 7.61
N ALA A 77 9.43 20.27 8.83
CA ALA A 77 10.68 20.23 9.57
C ALA A 77 10.69 19.11 10.59
N VAL A 78 11.85 18.49 10.75
CA VAL A 78 12.13 17.62 11.88
C VAL A 78 12.43 18.51 13.09
N LEU A 79 11.56 18.45 14.09
CA LEU A 79 11.69 19.14 15.37
C LEU A 79 12.34 18.22 16.41
N GLU A 80 13.35 18.71 17.14
CA GLU A 80 14.17 17.93 18.09
C GLU A 80 13.39 17.35 19.28
N ASP A 81 12.26 17.96 19.65
CA ASP A 81 11.43 17.58 20.80
C ASP A 81 10.33 16.56 20.46
N HIS A 82 10.33 16.00 19.25
CA HIS A 82 9.33 15.08 18.75
C HIS A 82 9.94 13.72 18.38
N TYR A 83 9.15 12.66 18.53
CA TYR A 83 9.51 11.31 18.11
C TYR A 83 8.89 10.96 16.75
N TYR A 84 9.74 10.53 15.82
CA TYR A 84 9.36 10.11 14.46
C TYR A 84 9.66 8.62 14.28
N PRO A 85 8.66 7.73 14.37
CA PRO A 85 8.89 6.29 14.42
C PRO A 85 9.57 5.76 13.15
N ASN A 86 9.31 6.39 12.00
CA ASN A 86 9.86 6.02 10.70
C ASN A 86 11.36 6.31 10.54
N HIS A 87 11.96 7.16 11.39
CA HIS A 87 13.39 7.53 11.28
C HIS A 87 14.32 6.33 11.45
N GLU A 88 13.99 5.47 12.41
CA GLU A 88 14.70 4.23 12.69
C GLU A 88 13.88 3.02 12.25
N ALA A 89 12.54 3.13 12.23
CA ALA A 89 11.63 2.05 11.87
C ALA A 89 11.98 0.74 12.61
N VAL A 90 12.26 -0.33 11.88
CA VAL A 90 12.82 -1.57 12.44
C VAL A 90 14.23 -1.85 11.96
N ASP A 91 14.90 -0.85 11.38
CA ASP A 91 16.28 -0.92 10.92
C ASP A 91 16.53 -2.02 9.87
N PHE A 92 15.58 -2.23 8.97
CA PHE A 92 15.76 -3.15 7.84
C PHE A 92 16.94 -2.72 6.95
N TYR A 93 17.26 -1.42 6.89
CA TYR A 93 18.38 -0.89 6.11
C TYR A 93 19.72 -1.57 6.47
N HIS A 94 19.97 -1.79 7.76
CA HIS A 94 21.17 -2.49 8.21
C HIS A 94 20.99 -4.00 8.35
N ARG A 95 19.76 -4.46 8.58
CA ARG A 95 19.46 -5.86 8.96
C ARG A 95 18.82 -6.71 7.87
N TYR A 96 18.65 -6.19 6.65
CA TYR A 96 17.96 -6.89 5.56
C TYR A 96 18.48 -8.32 5.31
N LYS A 97 19.77 -8.59 5.49
CA LYS A 97 20.33 -9.93 5.29
C LYS A 97 19.80 -10.96 6.28
N GLU A 98 19.62 -10.54 7.53
CA GLU A 98 19.07 -11.37 8.60
C GLU A 98 17.57 -11.59 8.37
N ASP A 99 16.86 -10.51 8.00
CA ASP A 99 15.43 -10.53 7.74
C ASP A 99 15.09 -11.39 6.51
N ILE A 100 15.80 -11.23 5.39
CA ILE A 100 15.63 -12.04 4.17
C ILE A 100 15.94 -13.52 4.42
N LYS A 101 16.91 -13.83 5.27
CA LYS A 101 17.19 -15.21 5.66
C LYS A 101 16.00 -15.84 6.40
N LEU A 102 15.30 -15.08 7.25
CA LEU A 102 14.07 -15.55 7.91
C LEU A 102 12.92 -15.73 6.91
N PHE A 103 12.80 -14.86 5.90
CA PHE A 103 11.84 -15.04 4.80
C PHE A 103 12.11 -16.32 4.01
N ALA A 104 13.37 -16.59 3.70
CA ALA A 104 13.80 -17.83 3.06
C ALA A 104 13.51 -19.06 3.93
N GLU A 105 13.66 -18.96 5.25
CA GLU A 105 13.36 -20.05 6.17
C GLU A 105 11.86 -20.40 6.21
N MET A 106 10.96 -19.43 6.02
CA MET A 106 9.53 -19.70 5.79
C MET A 106 9.25 -20.30 4.42
N GLY A 107 10.17 -20.15 3.46
CA GLY A 107 10.05 -20.70 2.11
C GLY A 107 9.49 -19.72 1.08
N TYR A 108 9.64 -18.40 1.29
CA TYR A 108 9.16 -17.40 0.34
C TYR A 108 9.72 -17.65 -1.05
N SER A 109 8.87 -17.49 -2.07
CA SER A 109 9.29 -17.46 -3.48
C SER A 109 9.26 -16.05 -4.05
N ILE A 110 8.53 -15.13 -3.40
CA ILE A 110 8.45 -13.73 -3.77
C ILE A 110 8.53 -12.86 -2.51
N PHE A 111 9.11 -11.67 -2.62
CA PHE A 111 9.15 -10.69 -1.54
C PHE A 111 8.85 -9.30 -2.08
N ARG A 112 7.79 -8.69 -1.54
CA ARG A 112 7.37 -7.35 -1.93
C ARG A 112 8.00 -6.29 -1.04
N LEU A 113 8.56 -5.28 -1.67
CA LEU A 113 9.10 -4.09 -1.04
C LEU A 113 8.92 -2.87 -1.94
N SER A 114 9.16 -1.68 -1.41
CA SER A 114 9.25 -0.46 -2.22
C SER A 114 10.67 0.05 -2.27
N ILE A 115 11.00 0.77 -3.34
CA ILE A 115 12.18 1.61 -3.40
C ILE A 115 11.79 2.99 -2.87
N SER A 116 12.57 3.55 -1.96
CA SER A 116 12.41 4.95 -1.54
C SER A 116 12.88 5.86 -2.66
N TRP A 117 11.97 6.69 -3.19
CA TRP A 117 12.31 7.65 -4.24
C TRP A 117 13.38 8.61 -3.71
N ALA A 118 13.24 9.05 -2.45
CA ALA A 118 14.20 9.95 -1.82
C ALA A 118 15.59 9.31 -1.58
N ARG A 119 15.75 7.98 -1.68
CA ARG A 119 17.10 7.37 -1.72
C ARG A 119 17.76 7.49 -3.08
N ILE A 120 16.98 7.45 -4.16
CA ILE A 120 17.52 7.48 -5.53
C ILE A 120 17.62 8.92 -6.05
N PHE A 121 16.63 9.76 -5.78
CA PHE A 121 16.62 11.19 -6.08
C PHE A 121 16.18 11.94 -4.81
N PRO A 122 17.13 12.37 -3.95
CA PRO A 122 16.84 12.98 -2.65
C PRO A 122 15.88 14.17 -2.69
N LYS A 123 15.95 14.99 -3.73
CA LYS A 123 15.02 16.08 -4.00
C LYS A 123 14.01 15.71 -5.07
N GLY A 124 14.31 14.72 -5.90
CA GLY A 124 13.43 14.23 -6.97
C GLY A 124 13.71 14.85 -8.33
N ASP A 125 14.40 15.99 -8.37
CA ASP A 125 14.70 16.74 -9.60
C ASP A 125 16.20 16.79 -9.94
N GLU A 126 17.05 16.06 -9.20
CA GLU A 126 18.47 15.97 -9.52
C GLU A 126 18.68 15.35 -10.90
N THR A 127 19.73 15.79 -11.61
CA THR A 127 20.03 15.27 -12.95
C THR A 127 20.60 13.85 -12.92
N GLN A 128 21.33 13.48 -11.87
CA GLN A 128 21.92 12.16 -11.66
C GLN A 128 21.32 11.50 -10.42
N PRO A 129 21.13 10.17 -10.43
CA PRO A 129 20.69 9.44 -9.24
C PRO A 129 21.81 9.40 -8.19
N ASN A 130 21.40 9.18 -6.95
CA ASN A 130 22.29 8.86 -5.84
C ASN A 130 22.74 7.40 -5.91
N GLN A 131 24.03 7.19 -6.16
CA GLN A 131 24.59 5.84 -6.34
C GLN A 131 24.49 4.97 -5.08
N GLU A 132 24.63 5.54 -3.89
CA GLU A 132 24.57 4.77 -2.64
C GLU A 132 23.17 4.18 -2.41
N GLY A 133 22.13 4.93 -2.78
CA GLY A 133 20.76 4.43 -2.81
C GLY A 133 20.58 3.29 -3.82
N LEU A 134 21.19 3.39 -5.01
CA LEU A 134 21.13 2.31 -6.00
C LEU A 134 21.83 1.04 -5.53
N ASP A 135 23.02 1.19 -4.94
CA ASP A 135 23.84 0.09 -4.42
C ASP A 135 23.14 -0.65 -3.26
N PHE A 136 22.44 0.09 -2.40
CA PHE A 136 21.64 -0.49 -1.31
C PHE A 136 20.57 -1.46 -1.85
N TYR A 137 19.70 -1.01 -2.75
CA TYR A 137 18.63 -1.87 -3.27
C TYR A 137 19.16 -3.02 -4.13
N ARG A 138 20.25 -2.80 -4.89
CA ARG A 138 20.96 -3.88 -5.58
C ARG A 138 21.36 -4.98 -4.59
N ALA A 139 21.97 -4.61 -3.46
CA ALA A 139 22.40 -5.57 -2.45
C ALA A 139 21.22 -6.29 -1.78
N VAL A 140 20.08 -5.61 -1.57
CA VAL A 140 18.83 -6.23 -1.10
C VAL A 140 18.32 -7.27 -2.10
N PHE A 141 18.23 -6.91 -3.39
CA PHE A 141 17.73 -7.83 -4.43
C PHE A 141 18.67 -9.01 -4.65
N GLU A 142 19.98 -8.79 -4.63
CA GLU A 142 20.97 -9.87 -4.70
C GLU A 142 20.87 -10.84 -3.52
N GLU A 143 20.60 -10.34 -2.31
CA GLU A 143 20.36 -11.19 -1.14
C GLU A 143 19.03 -11.96 -1.26
N CYS A 144 17.97 -11.39 -1.83
CA CYS A 144 16.75 -12.14 -2.18
C CYS A 144 17.07 -13.29 -3.15
N HIS A 145 17.79 -13.01 -4.24
CA HIS A 145 18.15 -14.01 -5.26
C HIS A 145 19.03 -15.14 -4.74
N LYS A 146 19.90 -14.86 -3.77
CA LYS A 146 20.70 -15.89 -3.08
C LYS A 146 19.84 -16.99 -2.45
N TYR A 147 18.61 -16.68 -2.06
CA TYR A 147 17.65 -17.64 -1.51
C TYR A 147 16.55 -18.06 -2.51
N GLY A 148 16.62 -17.62 -3.77
CA GLY A 148 15.60 -17.90 -4.78
C GLY A 148 14.29 -17.15 -4.56
N ILE A 149 14.35 -15.98 -3.93
CA ILE A 149 13.20 -15.10 -3.69
C ILE A 149 13.16 -14.04 -4.80
N GLU A 150 12.08 -14.00 -5.57
CA GLU A 150 11.87 -12.97 -6.59
C GLU A 150 11.43 -11.65 -5.94
N PRO A 151 12.06 -10.50 -6.24
CA PRO A 151 11.57 -9.21 -5.78
C PRO A 151 10.31 -8.77 -6.54
N LEU A 152 9.30 -8.31 -5.80
CA LEU A 152 8.16 -7.53 -6.30
C LEU A 152 8.29 -6.09 -5.83
N VAL A 153 8.55 -5.16 -6.74
CA VAL A 153 8.95 -3.80 -6.36
C VAL A 153 7.85 -2.77 -6.62
N SER A 154 7.35 -2.14 -5.55
CA SER A 154 6.56 -0.92 -5.67
C SER A 154 7.49 0.27 -5.94
N ILE A 155 7.36 0.91 -7.10
CA ILE A 155 8.16 2.06 -7.51
C ILE A 155 7.88 3.24 -6.56
N TRP A 156 6.61 3.50 -6.26
CA TRP A 156 6.20 4.51 -5.29
C TRP A 156 5.25 3.93 -4.25
N HIS A 157 5.53 4.19 -2.97
CA HIS A 157 4.74 3.74 -1.83
C HIS A 157 4.63 4.85 -0.78
N PHE A 158 3.83 5.88 -1.07
CA PHE A 158 3.65 7.06 -0.21
C PHE A 158 4.98 7.77 0.18
N ASP A 159 5.97 7.66 -0.70
CA ASP A 159 7.34 8.15 -0.55
C ASP A 159 7.62 9.13 -1.70
N THR A 160 6.94 10.27 -1.69
CA THR A 160 7.36 11.39 -2.54
C THR A 160 8.47 12.14 -1.80
N PRO A 161 9.60 12.49 -2.45
CA PRO A 161 10.58 13.38 -1.86
C PRO A 161 9.91 14.69 -1.42
N LEU A 162 10.09 15.07 -0.16
CA LEU A 162 9.44 16.22 0.46
C LEU A 162 9.73 17.52 -0.28
N TYR A 163 10.90 17.61 -0.93
CA TYR A 163 11.26 18.73 -1.78
C TYR A 163 10.29 18.92 -2.96
N LEU A 164 9.77 17.84 -3.57
CA LEU A 164 8.79 17.93 -4.65
C LEU A 164 7.44 18.42 -4.13
N GLU A 165 7.02 17.97 -2.95
CA GLU A 165 5.81 18.46 -2.30
C GLU A 165 5.90 19.98 -2.04
N GLU A 166 7.00 20.44 -1.44
CA GLU A 166 7.18 21.85 -1.08
C GLU A 166 7.47 22.79 -2.25
N THR A 167 8.21 22.33 -3.27
CA THR A 167 8.70 23.19 -4.35
C THR A 167 7.80 23.15 -5.57
N TYR A 168 7.21 22.00 -5.87
CA TYR A 168 6.38 21.81 -7.05
C TYR A 168 4.88 21.76 -6.72
N GLY A 169 4.49 21.59 -5.45
CA GLY A 169 3.10 21.39 -5.06
C GLY A 169 2.63 19.95 -5.22
N GLY A 170 3.58 19.00 -5.22
CA GLY A 170 3.28 17.58 -5.34
C GLY A 170 2.63 17.21 -6.67
N TRP A 171 1.81 16.17 -6.64
CA TRP A 171 1.24 15.53 -7.83
C TRP A 171 0.15 16.34 -8.54
N THR A 172 -0.30 17.45 -7.96
CA THR A 172 -1.13 18.43 -8.70
C THR A 172 -0.33 19.13 -9.81
N ASN A 173 1.00 19.08 -9.76
CA ASN A 173 1.88 19.63 -10.78
C ASN A 173 2.31 18.58 -11.80
N ARG A 174 2.00 18.84 -13.08
CA ARG A 174 2.31 17.95 -14.20
C ARG A 174 3.80 17.60 -14.33
N ALA A 175 4.71 18.45 -13.85
CA ALA A 175 6.15 18.18 -13.90
C ALA A 175 6.54 16.87 -13.18
N LEU A 176 5.79 16.46 -12.14
CA LEU A 176 6.07 15.22 -11.42
C LEU A 176 5.91 13.97 -12.30
N VAL A 177 5.14 14.05 -13.39
CA VAL A 177 5.03 12.95 -14.36
C VAL A 177 6.39 12.59 -14.91
N ASP A 178 7.14 13.57 -15.40
CA ASP A 178 8.46 13.33 -16.01
C ASP A 178 9.53 13.01 -14.96
N LEU A 179 9.45 13.60 -13.76
CA LEU A 179 10.34 13.29 -12.65
C LEU A 179 10.18 11.83 -12.19
N TYR A 180 8.94 11.36 -12.07
CA TYR A 180 8.65 9.96 -11.75
C TYR A 180 9.10 9.03 -12.86
N VAL A 181 8.83 9.35 -14.13
CA VAL A 181 9.25 8.53 -15.27
C VAL A 181 10.76 8.40 -15.33
N LYS A 182 11.50 9.48 -15.03
CA LYS A 182 12.95 9.43 -14.90
C LYS A 182 13.41 8.50 -13.77
N PHE A 183 12.75 8.58 -12.62
CA PHE A 183 13.02 7.69 -11.50
C PHE A 183 12.77 6.22 -11.86
N ALA A 184 11.60 5.91 -12.43
CA ALA A 184 11.23 4.59 -12.92
C ALA A 184 12.22 4.07 -13.99
N GLU A 185 12.56 4.87 -14.99
CA GLU A 185 13.52 4.53 -16.03
C GLU A 185 14.90 4.19 -15.44
N THR A 186 15.35 4.96 -14.43
CA THR A 186 16.62 4.73 -13.76
C THR A 186 16.65 3.37 -13.08
N ILE A 187 15.64 3.05 -12.27
CA ILE A 187 15.59 1.78 -11.53
C ILE A 187 15.32 0.58 -12.46
N PHE A 188 14.54 0.76 -13.53
CA PHE A 188 14.34 -0.27 -14.55
C PHE A 188 15.64 -0.63 -15.26
N LYS A 189 16.52 0.35 -15.53
CA LYS A 189 17.84 0.08 -16.14
C LYS A 189 18.79 -0.55 -15.13
N GLU A 190 18.85 0.01 -13.92
CA GLU A 190 19.79 -0.42 -12.89
C GLU A 190 19.55 -1.87 -12.46
N TYR A 191 18.29 -2.23 -12.21
CA TYR A 191 17.93 -3.54 -11.67
C TYR A 191 17.47 -4.53 -12.75
N LYS A 192 17.80 -4.27 -14.02
CA LYS A 192 17.53 -5.20 -15.10
C LYS A 192 18.20 -6.55 -14.85
N GLY A 193 17.39 -7.61 -14.85
CA GLY A 193 17.82 -8.97 -14.53
C GLY A 193 17.81 -9.30 -13.03
N LEU A 194 17.49 -8.34 -12.15
CA LEU A 194 17.29 -8.56 -10.72
C LEU A 194 15.82 -8.42 -10.30
N VAL A 195 15.01 -7.69 -11.05
CA VAL A 195 13.59 -7.48 -10.73
C VAL A 195 12.76 -7.61 -12.00
N ASN A 196 11.80 -8.53 -12.01
CA ASN A 196 10.87 -8.69 -13.13
C ASN A 196 9.47 -8.16 -12.83
N TYR A 197 9.06 -8.08 -11.56
CA TYR A 197 7.74 -7.63 -11.17
C TYR A 197 7.78 -6.23 -10.53
N TRP A 198 7.01 -5.32 -11.10
CA TRP A 198 6.96 -3.92 -10.70
C TRP A 198 5.52 -3.48 -10.47
N LEU A 199 5.30 -2.59 -9.49
CA LEU A 199 4.03 -1.92 -9.25
C LEU A 199 4.24 -0.42 -9.29
N THR A 200 3.40 0.34 -10.00
CA THR A 200 3.64 1.77 -10.20
C THR A 200 3.38 2.61 -8.94
N PHE A 201 2.11 2.73 -8.53
CA PHE A 201 1.68 3.53 -7.38
C PHE A 201 0.92 2.66 -6.39
N ASN A 202 1.43 2.56 -5.16
CA ASN A 202 0.74 1.88 -4.06
C ASN A 202 -0.62 2.54 -3.77
N GLU A 203 -1.68 1.74 -3.71
CA GLU A 203 -3.04 2.12 -3.30
C GLU A 203 -3.49 3.47 -3.88
N ILE A 204 -3.27 3.64 -5.19
CA ILE A 204 -3.46 4.92 -5.88
C ILE A 204 -4.88 5.50 -5.68
N ASN A 205 -5.88 4.66 -5.50
CA ASN A 205 -7.27 5.05 -5.28
C ASN A 205 -7.53 5.72 -3.92
N ASN A 206 -6.61 5.64 -2.96
CA ASN A 206 -6.74 6.33 -1.67
C ASN A 206 -6.94 7.85 -1.84
N THR A 207 -6.34 8.45 -2.88
CA THR A 207 -6.43 9.89 -3.18
C THR A 207 -7.88 10.40 -3.28
N VAL A 208 -8.81 9.60 -3.82
CA VAL A 208 -10.24 9.98 -3.89
C VAL A 208 -11.05 9.21 -2.85
N MET A 209 -10.73 7.95 -2.59
CA MET A 209 -11.50 7.10 -1.68
C MET A 209 -11.50 7.63 -0.24
N PHE A 210 -10.42 8.28 0.20
CA PHE A 210 -10.28 8.76 1.57
C PHE A 210 -10.70 10.21 1.79
N LEU A 211 -11.10 10.94 0.74
CA LEU A 211 -11.53 12.33 0.85
C LEU A 211 -12.60 12.50 1.94
N ASP A 212 -13.70 11.74 1.88
CA ASP A 212 -14.77 11.84 2.87
C ASP A 212 -14.64 10.85 4.05
N MET A 213 -13.51 10.14 4.17
CA MET A 213 -13.37 9.06 5.14
C MET A 213 -13.12 9.56 6.57
N PHE A 214 -12.38 10.66 6.73
CA PHE A 214 -11.87 11.12 8.03
C PHE A 214 -12.73 12.21 8.70
N GLY A 215 -13.98 12.37 8.26
CA GLY A 215 -14.95 13.30 8.82
C GLY A 215 -14.84 14.71 8.25
N GLY A 216 -15.99 15.36 8.03
CA GLY A 216 -16.09 16.49 7.08
C GLY A 216 -16.50 15.99 5.70
N ASN A 217 -17.06 16.86 4.87
CA ASN A 217 -17.25 16.58 3.45
C ASN A 217 -16.17 17.37 2.72
N ALA A 218 -15.40 16.71 1.85
CA ALA A 218 -14.44 17.40 1.02
C ALA A 218 -15.16 18.43 0.14
N ASP A 219 -14.54 19.60 -0.05
CA ASP A 219 -15.09 20.60 -0.95
C ASP A 219 -14.76 20.31 -2.42
N ASP A 220 -15.40 21.04 -3.33
CA ASP A 220 -15.21 20.85 -4.78
C ASP A 220 -13.75 21.08 -5.21
N LYS A 221 -13.00 21.92 -4.48
CA LYS A 221 -11.57 22.15 -4.78
C LYS A 221 -10.73 20.95 -4.37
N GLU A 222 -10.99 20.34 -3.22
CA GLU A 222 -10.31 19.11 -2.81
C GLU A 222 -10.55 17.97 -3.82
N TYR A 223 -11.79 17.84 -4.32
CA TYR A 223 -12.11 16.89 -5.38
C TYR A 223 -11.42 17.22 -6.71
N GLN A 224 -11.40 18.49 -7.13
CA GLN A 224 -10.66 18.95 -8.32
C GLN A 224 -9.18 18.58 -8.23
N ASP A 225 -8.53 18.92 -7.12
CA ASP A 225 -7.10 18.66 -6.90
C ASP A 225 -6.83 17.14 -6.87
N ALA A 226 -7.68 16.35 -6.21
CA ALA A 226 -7.55 14.89 -6.12
C ALA A 226 -7.66 14.20 -7.49
N TYR A 227 -8.62 14.61 -8.33
CA TYR A 227 -8.75 14.05 -9.67
C TYR A 227 -7.62 14.51 -10.59
N GLN A 228 -7.14 15.76 -10.50
CA GLN A 228 -5.99 16.22 -11.28
C GLN A 228 -4.70 15.50 -10.86
N HIS A 229 -4.49 15.30 -9.56
CA HIS A 229 -3.42 14.48 -9.00
C HIS A 229 -3.46 13.07 -9.59
N LEU A 230 -4.62 12.41 -9.55
CA LEU A 230 -4.77 11.07 -10.12
C LEU A 230 -4.50 11.05 -11.62
N HIS A 231 -4.96 12.06 -12.36
CA HIS A 231 -4.69 12.15 -13.80
C HIS A 231 -3.17 12.15 -14.08
N HIS A 232 -2.39 12.94 -13.35
CA HIS A 232 -0.94 12.94 -13.48
C HIS A 232 -0.31 11.60 -13.08
N GLN A 233 -0.75 10.97 -11.99
CA GLN A 233 -0.25 9.64 -11.61
C GLN A 233 -0.61 8.56 -12.65
N PHE A 234 -1.77 8.64 -13.31
CA PHE A 234 -2.11 7.73 -14.40
C PHE A 234 -1.20 7.92 -15.62
N LEU A 235 -0.88 9.17 -15.99
CA LEU A 235 0.07 9.44 -17.06
C LEU A 235 1.48 8.93 -16.72
N ALA A 236 1.92 9.13 -15.48
CA ALA A 236 3.19 8.66 -14.99
C ALA A 236 3.27 7.12 -14.98
N SER A 237 2.20 6.46 -14.53
CA SER A 237 2.04 4.99 -14.54
C SER A 237 2.12 4.46 -15.98
N ALA A 238 1.33 5.02 -16.89
CA ALA A 238 1.30 4.60 -18.29
C ALA A 238 2.66 4.79 -19.00
N LYS A 239 3.31 5.94 -18.79
CA LYS A 239 4.66 6.19 -19.32
C LYS A 239 5.70 5.24 -18.72
N ALA A 240 5.59 4.92 -17.43
CA ALA A 240 6.48 3.94 -16.77
C ALA A 240 6.30 2.53 -17.34
N VAL A 241 5.07 2.11 -17.63
CA VAL A 241 4.79 0.84 -18.34
C VAL A 241 5.50 0.86 -19.71
N GLU A 242 5.27 1.88 -20.53
CA GLU A 242 5.84 1.97 -21.87
C GLU A 242 7.38 1.93 -21.85
N ILE A 243 8.03 2.75 -21.02
CA ILE A 243 9.50 2.78 -20.95
C ILE A 243 10.06 1.48 -20.35
N GLY A 244 9.35 0.88 -19.38
CA GLY A 244 9.70 -0.39 -18.79
C GLY A 244 9.76 -1.50 -19.85
N HIS A 245 8.72 -1.65 -20.67
CA HIS A 245 8.70 -2.63 -21.76
C HIS A 245 9.70 -2.32 -22.88
N GLN A 246 10.04 -1.05 -23.12
CA GLN A 246 11.12 -0.68 -24.05
C GLN A 246 12.50 -1.11 -23.52
N ILE A 247 12.72 -1.02 -22.21
CA ILE A 247 13.97 -1.46 -21.55
C ILE A 247 14.04 -2.99 -21.51
N ASN A 248 12.95 -3.63 -21.11
CA ASN A 248 12.84 -5.08 -21.03
C ASN A 248 11.38 -5.52 -21.30
N PRO A 249 11.11 -6.17 -22.45
CA PRO A 249 9.75 -6.61 -22.78
C PRO A 249 9.22 -7.72 -21.86
N ASP A 250 10.09 -8.35 -21.07
CA ASP A 250 9.71 -9.39 -20.11
C ASP A 250 9.29 -8.83 -18.73
N TYR A 251 9.37 -7.51 -18.52
CA TYR A 251 8.87 -6.91 -17.28
C TYR A 251 7.35 -7.08 -17.17
N MET A 252 6.93 -7.47 -15.98
CA MET A 252 5.54 -7.47 -15.55
C MET A 252 5.32 -6.20 -14.74
N ILE A 253 4.52 -5.26 -15.24
CA ILE A 253 4.26 -3.97 -14.60
C ILE A 253 2.77 -3.86 -14.26
N GLY A 254 2.46 -3.85 -12.97
CA GLY A 254 1.11 -3.90 -12.42
C GLY A 254 0.66 -2.57 -11.84
N ASN A 255 -0.66 -2.43 -11.65
CA ASN A 255 -1.22 -1.41 -10.77
C ASN A 255 -1.14 -1.87 -9.30
N MET A 256 -1.52 -1.01 -8.36
CA MET A 256 -1.81 -1.43 -6.98
C MET A 256 -3.00 -0.63 -6.45
N ILE A 257 -4.08 -1.33 -6.08
CA ILE A 257 -5.34 -0.75 -5.63
C ILE A 257 -5.60 -1.11 -4.16
N CYS A 258 -6.03 -0.14 -3.35
CA CYS A 258 -6.62 -0.43 -2.05
C CYS A 258 -7.95 -1.16 -2.26
N GLY A 259 -7.95 -2.48 -2.06
CA GLY A 259 -9.11 -3.32 -2.32
C GLY A 259 -10.06 -3.31 -1.13
N ILE A 260 -11.23 -2.73 -1.34
CA ILE A 260 -12.36 -2.77 -0.41
C ILE A 260 -13.57 -3.32 -1.14
N THR A 261 -14.21 -4.32 -0.53
CA THR A 261 -15.50 -4.81 -1.00
C THR A 261 -16.61 -3.93 -0.47
N PHE A 262 -17.42 -3.34 -1.35
CA PHE A 262 -18.61 -2.56 -0.97
C PHE A 262 -19.87 -3.41 -1.16
N TYR A 263 -20.52 -3.77 -0.05
CA TYR A 263 -21.82 -4.43 -0.07
C TYR A 263 -22.97 -3.42 0.04
N PRO A 264 -24.09 -3.65 -0.65
CA PRO A 264 -25.33 -2.96 -0.32
C PRO A 264 -25.90 -3.54 0.98
N ALA A 265 -26.29 -2.69 1.92
CA ALA A 265 -26.81 -3.14 3.22
C ALA A 265 -28.16 -3.85 3.12
N THR A 266 -28.94 -3.51 2.10
CA THR A 266 -30.24 -4.12 1.84
C THR A 266 -30.42 -4.41 0.35
N CYS A 267 -31.49 -5.11 0.00
CA CYS A 267 -31.91 -5.27 -1.40
C CYS A 267 -32.72 -4.06 -1.93
N ASP A 268 -32.76 -2.93 -1.20
CA ASP A 268 -33.35 -1.69 -1.73
C ASP A 268 -32.55 -1.28 -2.98
N PRO A 269 -33.21 -1.07 -4.14
CA PRO A 269 -32.53 -0.58 -5.34
C PRO A 269 -31.66 0.68 -5.12
N ALA A 270 -32.00 1.53 -4.14
CA ALA A 270 -31.18 2.67 -3.77
C ALA A 270 -29.83 2.26 -3.16
N ASP A 271 -29.82 1.25 -2.30
CA ASP A 271 -28.59 0.68 -1.70
C ASP A 271 -27.76 -0.05 -2.76
N ILE A 272 -28.40 -0.78 -3.69
CA ILE A 272 -27.72 -1.42 -4.83
C ILE A 272 -26.96 -0.37 -5.66
N LEU A 273 -27.63 0.73 -6.04
CA LEU A 273 -27.00 1.80 -6.82
C LEU A 273 -25.92 2.53 -6.03
N ALA A 274 -26.14 2.80 -4.73
CA ALA A 274 -25.15 3.44 -3.88
C ALA A 274 -23.88 2.59 -3.75
N ALA A 275 -24.02 1.27 -3.57
CA ALA A 275 -22.88 0.35 -3.54
C ALA A 275 -22.13 0.34 -4.88
N GLU A 276 -22.83 0.30 -6.02
CA GLU A 276 -22.19 0.35 -7.34
C GLU A 276 -21.43 1.67 -7.56
N HIS A 277 -22.00 2.81 -7.16
CA HIS A 277 -21.29 4.10 -7.25
C HIS A 277 -20.03 4.12 -6.37
N LYS A 278 -20.04 3.45 -5.21
CA LYS A 278 -18.85 3.29 -4.37
C LYS A 278 -17.80 2.39 -5.02
N TRP A 279 -18.19 1.31 -5.71
CA TRP A 279 -17.26 0.54 -6.54
C TRP A 279 -16.67 1.37 -7.67
N GLU A 280 -17.50 2.14 -8.38
CA GLU A 280 -17.07 3.00 -9.49
C GLU A 280 -16.05 4.06 -9.06
N GLN A 281 -16.32 4.76 -7.95
CA GLN A 281 -15.43 5.78 -7.39
C GLN A 281 -14.18 5.17 -6.75
N GLY A 282 -14.38 4.19 -5.86
CA GLY A 282 -13.33 3.67 -4.99
C GLY A 282 -12.39 2.68 -5.64
N ILE A 283 -12.86 1.88 -6.61
CA ILE A 283 -12.07 0.78 -7.19
C ILE A 283 -11.92 0.96 -8.69
N TYR A 284 -13.03 1.07 -9.43
CA TYR A 284 -12.98 1.01 -10.88
C TYR A 284 -12.38 2.27 -11.50
N TYR A 285 -12.51 3.46 -10.91
CA TYR A 285 -11.96 4.68 -11.51
C TYR A 285 -10.45 4.53 -11.79
N CYS A 286 -9.67 4.12 -10.78
CA CYS A 286 -8.24 3.89 -10.94
C CYS A 286 -7.93 2.56 -11.65
N GLY A 287 -8.73 1.51 -11.39
CA GLY A 287 -8.56 0.21 -12.03
C GLY A 287 -8.78 0.26 -13.55
N ASP A 288 -9.85 0.89 -14.01
CA ASP A 288 -10.19 1.02 -15.44
C ASP A 288 -9.17 1.86 -16.20
N VAL A 289 -8.69 2.96 -15.63
CA VAL A 289 -7.68 3.77 -16.33
C VAL A 289 -6.40 2.98 -16.56
N GLN A 290 -5.92 2.24 -15.56
CA GLN A 290 -4.67 1.49 -15.65
C GLN A 290 -4.80 0.18 -16.44
N ALA A 291 -5.89 -0.58 -16.27
CA ALA A 291 -6.07 -1.87 -16.93
C ALA A 291 -6.69 -1.76 -18.33
N LYS A 292 -7.58 -0.78 -18.55
CA LYS A 292 -8.26 -0.58 -19.85
C LYS A 292 -7.69 0.58 -20.67
N GLY A 293 -6.81 1.40 -20.09
CA GLY A 293 -6.18 2.54 -20.76
C GLY A 293 -7.14 3.69 -21.06
N LYS A 294 -8.25 3.78 -20.31
CA LYS A 294 -9.28 4.81 -20.52
C LYS A 294 -10.12 5.04 -19.28
N TYR A 295 -10.67 6.24 -19.16
CA TYR A 295 -11.68 6.55 -18.16
C TYR A 295 -12.98 5.76 -18.41
N GLY A 296 -13.55 5.20 -17.34
CA GLY A 296 -14.87 4.58 -17.37
C GLY A 296 -15.97 5.59 -17.73
N THR A 297 -17.10 5.13 -18.27
CA THR A 297 -18.20 6.03 -18.68
C THR A 297 -18.79 6.81 -17.50
N TYR A 298 -18.76 6.23 -16.30
CA TYR A 298 -19.19 6.87 -15.05
C TYR A 298 -18.27 8.01 -14.60
N ALA A 299 -17.05 8.14 -15.13
CA ALA A 299 -16.13 9.23 -14.76
C ALA A 299 -16.77 10.60 -15.00
N LYS A 300 -17.58 10.75 -16.06
CA LYS A 300 -18.35 11.99 -16.32
C LYS A 300 -19.32 12.33 -15.19
N ARG A 301 -19.90 11.33 -14.53
CA ARG A 301 -20.78 11.52 -13.37
C ARG A 301 -19.95 11.97 -12.18
N LEU A 302 -18.86 11.24 -11.88
CA LEU A 302 -17.95 11.56 -10.78
C LEU A 302 -17.38 12.98 -10.88
N TRP A 303 -16.97 13.42 -12.08
CA TRP A 303 -16.47 14.78 -12.28
C TRP A 303 -17.58 15.83 -12.14
N LYS A 304 -18.79 15.53 -12.64
CA LYS A 304 -19.93 16.45 -12.57
C LYS A 304 -20.42 16.66 -11.13
N GLU A 305 -20.32 15.66 -10.26
CA GLU A 305 -20.73 15.74 -8.85
C GLU A 305 -20.03 16.87 -8.09
N HIS A 306 -18.78 17.19 -8.47
CA HIS A 306 -17.93 18.20 -7.82
C HIS A 306 -17.35 19.24 -8.79
N HIS A 307 -18.01 19.44 -9.94
CA HIS A 307 -17.60 20.44 -10.94
C HIS A 307 -16.14 20.33 -11.42
N VAL A 308 -15.62 19.11 -11.47
CA VAL A 308 -14.23 18.82 -11.83
C VAL A 308 -14.01 19.01 -13.32
N GLU A 309 -13.03 19.82 -13.68
CA GLU A 309 -12.52 20.00 -15.03
C GLU A 309 -11.04 19.59 -15.06
N LEU A 310 -10.75 18.42 -15.63
CA LEU A 310 -9.37 17.94 -15.72
C LEU A 310 -8.59 18.71 -16.79
N GLU A 311 -7.43 19.23 -16.40
CA GLU A 311 -6.45 19.78 -17.34
C GLU A 311 -5.72 18.61 -18.01
N MET A 312 -6.06 18.36 -19.29
CA MET A 312 -5.44 17.34 -20.13
C MET A 312 -4.76 17.97 -21.34
N ALA A 313 -3.58 17.48 -21.68
CA ALA A 313 -2.95 17.73 -22.98
C ALA A 313 -3.59 16.85 -24.07
N GLU A 314 -3.36 17.22 -25.34
CA GLU A 314 -3.98 16.54 -26.49
C GLU A 314 -3.63 15.04 -26.58
N ASP A 315 -2.44 14.65 -26.10
CA ASP A 315 -1.90 13.29 -26.17
C ASP A 315 -2.14 12.44 -24.91
N ASP A 316 -2.72 13.01 -23.85
CA ASP A 316 -2.86 12.31 -22.56
C ASP A 316 -3.68 11.03 -22.66
N LEU A 317 -4.80 11.07 -23.37
CA LEU A 317 -5.64 9.88 -23.56
C LEU A 317 -4.94 8.82 -24.42
N GLU A 318 -4.04 9.21 -25.32
CA GLU A 318 -3.23 8.28 -26.11
C GLU A 318 -2.16 7.61 -25.25
N ILE A 319 -1.51 8.37 -24.36
CA ILE A 319 -0.55 7.85 -23.37
C ILE A 319 -1.23 6.79 -22.50
N LEU A 320 -2.41 7.10 -21.93
CA LEU A 320 -3.15 6.14 -21.10
C LEU A 320 -3.51 4.86 -21.87
N ALA A 321 -3.91 4.99 -23.14
CA ALA A 321 -4.30 3.84 -23.96
C ALA A 321 -3.13 2.89 -24.28
N LYS A 322 -1.90 3.43 -24.35
CA LYS A 322 -0.67 2.68 -24.65
C LYS A 322 -0.07 2.01 -23.42
N GLY A 323 -0.05 2.69 -22.28
CA GLY A 323 0.58 2.20 -21.05
C GLY A 323 -0.36 1.43 -20.12
N LYS A 324 -1.01 0.37 -20.63
CA LYS A 324 -1.86 -0.50 -19.80
C LYS A 324 -1.02 -1.49 -18.99
N VAL A 325 -1.42 -1.73 -17.75
CA VAL A 325 -0.73 -2.69 -16.86
C VAL A 325 -0.89 -4.14 -17.32
N ASP A 326 0.10 -4.98 -16.99
CA ASP A 326 0.15 -6.40 -17.40
C ASP A 326 -0.62 -7.33 -16.45
N PHE A 327 -0.81 -6.90 -15.20
CA PHE A 327 -1.48 -7.66 -14.15
C PHE A 327 -2.12 -6.69 -13.14
N TYR A 328 -3.15 -7.17 -12.43
CA TYR A 328 -3.90 -6.35 -11.48
C TYR A 328 -3.54 -6.77 -10.06
N THR A 329 -3.11 -5.82 -9.23
CA THR A 329 -2.80 -6.11 -7.82
C THR A 329 -3.58 -5.23 -6.87
N PHE A 330 -3.79 -5.75 -5.67
CA PHE A 330 -4.53 -5.05 -4.65
C PHE A 330 -4.13 -5.48 -3.24
N SER A 331 -4.35 -4.59 -2.28
CA SER A 331 -4.44 -4.93 -0.87
C SER A 331 -5.86 -5.38 -0.52
N TYR A 332 -6.01 -6.27 0.44
CA TYR A 332 -7.32 -6.59 1.00
C TYR A 332 -7.25 -6.77 2.50
N TYR A 333 -8.10 -6.07 3.23
CA TYR A 333 -8.15 -6.16 4.69
C TYR A 333 -9.57 -6.32 5.24
N MET A 334 -10.57 -5.74 4.55
CA MET A 334 -11.93 -5.62 5.05
C MET A 334 -12.95 -5.35 3.94
N SER A 335 -14.23 -5.32 4.31
CA SER A 335 -15.34 -4.86 3.49
C SER A 335 -16.15 -3.76 4.21
N ASN A 336 -16.88 -2.96 3.43
CA ASN A 336 -17.75 -1.90 3.90
C ASN A 336 -19.22 -2.19 3.54
N ASN A 337 -20.12 -1.75 4.41
CA ASN A 337 -21.56 -1.84 4.20
C ASN A 337 -22.14 -0.46 3.82
N VAL A 338 -22.74 -0.37 2.63
CA VAL A 338 -23.21 0.87 2.02
C VAL A 338 -24.73 0.92 2.07
N THR A 339 -25.29 2.02 2.59
CA THR A 339 -26.73 2.22 2.66
C THR A 339 -27.11 3.69 2.47
N THR A 340 -28.33 3.90 1.99
CA THR A 340 -29.03 5.18 1.86
C THR A 340 -30.00 5.44 3.02
N HIS A 341 -30.20 4.44 3.89
CA HIS A 341 -31.05 4.53 5.07
C HIS A 341 -30.32 5.21 6.25
N GLU A 342 -31.09 5.66 7.25
CA GLU A 342 -30.53 6.22 8.48
C GLU A 342 -29.74 5.13 9.25
N VAL A 343 -28.48 5.43 9.57
CA VAL A 343 -27.58 4.50 10.24
C VAL A 343 -27.49 4.84 11.73
N THR A 344 -28.03 3.96 12.58
CA THR A 344 -27.96 4.09 14.04
C THR A 344 -26.70 3.46 14.65
N ASP A 345 -26.08 2.50 13.94
CA ASP A 345 -24.86 1.81 14.36
C ASP A 345 -23.77 1.99 13.29
N LYS A 346 -22.83 2.91 13.55
CA LYS A 346 -21.74 3.26 12.65
C LYS A 346 -20.45 2.60 13.12
N VAL A 347 -19.67 2.09 12.18
CA VAL A 347 -18.29 1.69 12.48
C VAL A 347 -17.42 2.94 12.52
N ALA A 348 -16.59 3.04 13.56
CA ALA A 348 -15.52 4.01 13.65
C ALA A 348 -14.22 3.24 13.93
N GLY A 349 -13.27 3.31 13.00
CA GLY A 349 -11.98 2.63 13.08
C GLY A 349 -10.97 3.25 12.13
N ASN A 350 -9.69 2.88 12.25
CA ASN A 350 -8.66 3.37 11.34
C ASN A 350 -9.03 2.94 9.92
N PHE A 351 -9.21 3.86 8.96
CA PHE A 351 -9.69 3.52 7.61
C PHE A 351 -11.01 2.73 7.53
N SER A 352 -11.89 2.75 8.54
CA SER A 352 -13.22 2.13 8.48
C SER A 352 -14.31 3.16 8.69
N SER A 353 -15.29 3.20 7.78
CA SER A 353 -16.43 4.11 7.83
C SER A 353 -17.69 3.47 7.23
N GLY A 354 -18.86 3.92 7.67
CA GLY A 354 -20.16 3.47 7.16
C GLY A 354 -21.00 2.67 8.16
N ALA A 355 -22.01 1.98 7.65
CA ALA A 355 -22.89 1.15 8.47
C ALA A 355 -22.14 -0.09 8.96
N ARG A 356 -22.40 -0.51 10.20
CA ARG A 356 -21.91 -1.81 10.67
C ARG A 356 -22.56 -2.93 9.86
N ASN A 357 -21.76 -3.93 9.50
CA ASN A 357 -22.26 -5.18 8.98
C ASN A 357 -22.50 -6.11 10.18
N GLU A 358 -23.77 -6.39 10.50
CA GLU A 358 -24.16 -7.21 11.65
C GLU A 358 -23.68 -8.67 11.56
N TYR A 359 -23.28 -9.13 10.37
CA TYR A 359 -22.79 -10.49 10.13
C TYR A 359 -21.28 -10.64 10.30
N LEU A 360 -20.54 -9.56 10.53
CA LEU A 360 -19.07 -9.56 10.58
C LEU A 360 -18.54 -9.22 11.97
N GLU A 361 -17.39 -9.80 12.28
CA GLU A 361 -16.56 -9.45 13.44
C GLU A 361 -15.59 -8.33 13.09
N TYR A 362 -15.13 -7.57 14.08
CA TYR A 362 -14.29 -6.39 13.89
C TYR A 362 -13.06 -6.45 14.79
N SER A 363 -11.89 -6.07 14.27
CA SER A 363 -10.64 -5.99 15.03
C SER A 363 -10.62 -4.84 16.03
N ASP A 364 -9.61 -4.80 16.90
CA ASP A 364 -9.39 -3.71 17.86
C ASP A 364 -9.19 -2.33 17.19
N TRP A 365 -8.80 -2.30 15.91
CA TRP A 365 -8.70 -1.07 15.09
C TRP A 365 -9.93 -0.82 14.21
N GLY A 366 -11.00 -1.61 14.37
CA GLY A 366 -12.30 -1.44 13.71
C GLY A 366 -12.37 -1.97 12.28
N TRP A 367 -11.49 -2.90 11.89
CA TRP A 367 -11.51 -3.54 10.56
C TRP A 367 -12.42 -4.77 10.58
N ALA A 368 -13.38 -4.83 9.66
CA ALA A 368 -14.26 -5.98 9.51
C ALA A 368 -13.47 -7.19 8.98
N GLN A 369 -13.52 -8.31 9.69
CA GLN A 369 -12.94 -9.56 9.22
C GLN A 369 -13.91 -10.22 8.23
N ASP A 370 -13.57 -10.16 6.95
CA ASP A 370 -14.42 -10.67 5.87
C ASP A 370 -13.63 -11.48 4.82
N PRO A 371 -13.30 -12.75 5.09
CA PRO A 371 -12.66 -13.60 4.10
C PRO A 371 -13.54 -13.83 2.87
N THR A 372 -14.87 -13.86 3.02
CA THR A 372 -15.80 -14.04 1.88
C THR A 372 -15.75 -12.83 0.95
N GLY A 373 -15.55 -11.64 1.50
CA GLY A 373 -15.35 -10.43 0.72
C GLY A 373 -14.07 -10.44 -0.11
N LEU A 374 -13.01 -11.15 0.30
CA LEU A 374 -11.83 -11.37 -0.53
C LEU A 374 -12.15 -12.24 -1.72
N GLN A 375 -12.87 -13.35 -1.52
CA GLN A 375 -13.32 -14.21 -2.61
C GLN A 375 -14.20 -13.41 -3.60
N TYR A 376 -15.18 -12.67 -3.09
CA TYR A 376 -16.05 -11.82 -3.90
C TYR A 376 -15.26 -10.78 -4.71
N TYR A 377 -14.27 -10.12 -4.08
CA TYR A 377 -13.42 -9.14 -4.75
C TYR A 377 -12.63 -9.79 -5.89
N LEU A 378 -11.97 -10.92 -5.63
CA LEU A 378 -11.18 -11.66 -6.62
C LEU A 378 -12.00 -12.03 -7.85
N GLU A 379 -13.17 -12.64 -7.65
CA GLU A 379 -14.05 -13.05 -8.74
C GLU A 379 -14.56 -11.83 -9.54
N LYS A 380 -15.00 -10.77 -8.84
CA LYS A 380 -15.52 -9.55 -9.47
C LYS A 380 -14.46 -8.80 -10.29
N ILE A 381 -13.24 -8.70 -9.79
CA ILE A 381 -12.14 -8.02 -10.47
C ILE A 381 -11.61 -8.85 -11.63
N TYR A 382 -11.50 -10.17 -11.46
CA TYR A 382 -11.08 -11.05 -12.55
C TYR A 382 -12.07 -11.02 -13.71
N ASP A 383 -13.36 -11.15 -13.45
CA ASP A 383 -14.41 -11.04 -14.49
C ASP A 383 -14.40 -9.69 -15.23
N ARG A 384 -13.95 -8.63 -14.56
CA ARG A 384 -13.93 -7.28 -15.13
C ARG A 384 -12.74 -7.04 -16.06
N TYR A 385 -11.57 -7.58 -15.72
CA TYR A 385 -10.31 -7.23 -16.38
C TYR A 385 -9.63 -8.39 -17.10
N GLU A 386 -9.89 -9.64 -16.68
CA GLU A 386 -9.28 -10.86 -17.21
C GLU A 386 -7.73 -10.79 -17.25
N LEU A 387 -7.15 -10.05 -16.29
CA LEU A 387 -5.71 -9.98 -16.05
C LEU A 387 -5.32 -10.89 -14.89
N PRO A 388 -4.09 -11.44 -14.87
CA PRO A 388 -3.58 -12.15 -13.70
C PRO A 388 -3.67 -11.27 -12.45
N LEU A 389 -4.04 -11.87 -11.33
CA LEU A 389 -4.20 -11.18 -10.05
C LEU A 389 -3.06 -11.49 -9.09
N MET A 390 -2.68 -10.51 -8.28
CA MET A 390 -1.89 -10.74 -7.06
C MET A 390 -2.54 -10.03 -5.87
N VAL A 391 -2.73 -10.77 -4.78
CA VAL A 391 -3.04 -10.15 -3.49
C VAL A 391 -1.71 -9.75 -2.88
N VAL A 392 -1.38 -8.46 -2.95
CA VAL A 392 -0.06 -7.94 -2.58
C VAL A 392 0.00 -7.37 -1.17
N GLU A 393 -1.15 -7.30 -0.51
CA GLU A 393 -1.26 -7.10 0.94
C GLU A 393 -2.50 -7.78 1.48
N ASN A 394 -2.34 -8.44 2.62
CA ASN A 394 -3.42 -8.91 3.48
C ASN A 394 -2.81 -9.19 4.85
N GLY A 395 -3.52 -8.85 5.93
CA GLY A 395 -2.98 -9.05 7.28
C GLY A 395 -3.88 -8.51 8.38
N LEU A 396 -3.61 -8.99 9.60
CA LEU A 396 -4.32 -8.55 10.80
C LEU A 396 -3.36 -7.79 11.72
N GLY A 397 -3.63 -6.50 11.89
CA GLY A 397 -2.97 -5.70 12.90
C GLY A 397 -3.61 -5.97 14.26
N ALA A 398 -2.84 -6.52 15.19
CA ALA A 398 -3.27 -6.89 16.54
C ALA A 398 -2.15 -6.67 17.55
N PHE A 399 -2.49 -6.65 18.84
CA PHE A 399 -1.51 -6.68 19.91
C PHE A 399 -0.89 -8.08 20.00
N ASP A 400 0.42 -8.15 20.25
CA ASP A 400 1.09 -9.40 20.63
C ASP A 400 1.52 -9.35 22.10
N THR A 401 1.51 -10.50 22.76
CA THR A 401 2.09 -10.70 24.09
C THR A 401 3.34 -11.56 23.96
N VAL A 402 4.45 -11.10 24.54
CA VAL A 402 5.68 -11.90 24.67
C VAL A 402 5.61 -12.64 26.00
N GLU A 403 5.57 -13.96 25.95
CA GLU A 403 5.51 -14.83 27.14
C GLU A 403 6.83 -14.83 27.91
N GLU A 404 6.84 -15.37 29.14
CA GLU A 404 8.05 -15.41 29.99
C GLU A 404 9.23 -16.16 29.33
N ASP A 405 8.94 -17.12 28.44
CA ASP A 405 9.95 -17.88 27.70
C ASP A 405 10.37 -17.22 26.36
N GLY A 406 9.78 -16.06 26.03
CA GLY A 406 10.03 -15.32 24.80
C GLY A 406 9.16 -15.74 23.61
N SER A 407 8.29 -16.73 23.76
CA SER A 407 7.35 -17.14 22.71
C SER A 407 6.19 -16.14 22.55
N ILE A 408 5.54 -16.18 21.39
CA ILE A 408 4.41 -15.30 21.04
C ILE A 408 3.34 -16.18 20.39
N HIS A 409 2.25 -16.39 21.11
CA HIS A 409 1.14 -17.27 20.70
C HIS A 409 0.05 -16.48 19.95
N ASP A 410 0.25 -16.25 18.65
CA ASP A 410 -0.59 -15.40 17.82
C ASP A 410 -1.65 -16.15 17.01
N ASN A 411 -2.40 -17.04 17.67
CA ASN A 411 -3.45 -17.84 17.02
C ASN A 411 -4.53 -16.99 16.31
N TYR A 412 -4.84 -15.79 16.82
CA TYR A 412 -5.77 -14.86 16.15
C TYR A 412 -5.30 -14.46 14.75
N ARG A 413 -3.99 -14.29 14.56
CA ARG A 413 -3.38 -13.95 13.26
C ARG A 413 -3.41 -15.15 12.33
N ILE A 414 -3.09 -16.33 12.86
CA ILE A 414 -3.19 -17.60 12.12
C ILE A 414 -4.64 -17.83 11.65
N ASP A 415 -5.64 -17.65 12.51
CA ASP A 415 -7.06 -17.84 12.21
C ASP A 415 -7.53 -16.87 11.10
N TYR A 416 -7.11 -15.60 11.18
CA TYR A 416 -7.36 -14.62 10.14
C TYR A 416 -6.81 -15.08 8.78
N HIS A 417 -5.51 -15.38 8.68
CA HIS A 417 -4.90 -15.77 7.40
C HIS A 417 -5.46 -17.10 6.90
N ARG A 418 -5.71 -18.07 7.78
CA ARG A 418 -6.30 -19.37 7.40
C ARG A 418 -7.63 -19.19 6.66
N THR A 419 -8.49 -18.29 7.14
CA THR A 419 -9.80 -18.06 6.50
C THR A 419 -9.67 -17.33 5.17
N HIS A 420 -8.77 -16.36 5.04
CA HIS A 420 -8.52 -15.65 3.78
C HIS A 420 -7.84 -16.55 2.74
N VAL A 421 -6.90 -17.43 3.14
CA VAL A 421 -6.28 -18.41 2.24
C VAL A 421 -7.30 -19.40 1.69
N LYS A 422 -8.28 -19.82 2.49
CA LYS A 422 -9.40 -20.65 1.99
C LYS A 422 -10.23 -19.88 0.95
N ALA A 423 -10.61 -18.64 1.23
CA ALA A 423 -11.37 -17.81 0.31
C ALA A 423 -10.64 -17.57 -1.03
N MET A 424 -9.32 -17.34 -1.00
CA MET A 424 -8.51 -17.26 -2.21
C MET A 424 -8.51 -18.57 -2.99
N SER A 425 -8.40 -19.71 -2.30
CA SER A 425 -8.45 -21.02 -2.96
C SER A 425 -9.82 -21.31 -3.58
N ASP A 426 -10.91 -20.87 -2.95
CA ASP A 426 -12.26 -21.00 -3.51
C ASP A 426 -12.41 -20.13 -4.77
N ALA A 427 -11.88 -18.89 -4.77
CA ALA A 427 -11.85 -18.04 -5.96
C ALA A 427 -11.04 -18.67 -7.11
N VAL A 428 -9.87 -19.25 -6.81
CA VAL A 428 -9.05 -19.97 -7.80
C VAL A 428 -9.81 -21.18 -8.35
N ALA A 429 -10.50 -21.94 -7.50
CA ALA A 429 -11.33 -23.06 -7.93
C ALA A 429 -12.51 -22.62 -8.82
N ASN A 430 -12.99 -21.39 -8.65
CA ASN A 430 -14.02 -20.76 -9.47
C ASN A 430 -13.48 -20.13 -10.78
N GLY A 431 -12.17 -20.19 -11.02
CA GLY A 431 -11.55 -19.79 -12.28
C GLY A 431 -10.73 -18.50 -12.25
N VAL A 432 -10.55 -17.88 -11.09
CA VAL A 432 -9.68 -16.70 -10.96
C VAL A 432 -8.22 -17.07 -11.18
N ASP A 433 -7.53 -16.33 -12.07
CA ASP A 433 -6.08 -16.44 -12.28
C ASP A 433 -5.30 -15.66 -11.21
N LEU A 434 -5.31 -16.17 -9.98
CA LEU A 434 -4.52 -15.63 -8.88
C LEU A 434 -3.14 -16.31 -8.86
N ILE A 435 -2.08 -15.53 -9.04
CA ILE A 435 -0.72 -16.06 -9.24
C ILE A 435 0.21 -15.82 -8.03
N ALA A 436 -0.14 -14.92 -7.11
CA ALA A 436 0.65 -14.65 -5.92
C ALA A 436 -0.17 -14.17 -4.71
N TYR A 437 0.40 -14.39 -3.53
CA TYR A 437 -0.07 -13.85 -2.24
C TYR A 437 1.11 -13.38 -1.39
N THR A 438 1.11 -12.09 -1.02
CA THR A 438 2.09 -11.52 -0.08
C THR A 438 1.40 -10.88 1.11
N THR A 439 1.69 -11.39 2.31
CA THR A 439 1.14 -10.89 3.57
C THR A 439 1.77 -9.56 3.96
N TRP A 440 0.96 -8.60 4.39
CA TRP A 440 1.46 -7.28 4.80
C TRP A 440 2.21 -7.32 6.12
N GLY A 441 3.28 -6.51 6.21
CA GLY A 441 4.07 -6.37 7.42
C GLY A 441 4.55 -7.72 7.91
N CYS A 442 5.08 -8.56 7.00
CA CYS A 442 5.46 -9.95 7.28
C CYS A 442 6.52 -10.11 8.38
N ILE A 443 7.26 -9.03 8.63
CA ILE A 443 8.01 -8.75 9.85
C ILE A 443 7.35 -7.54 10.50
N ASP A 444 7.34 -7.45 11.83
CA ASP A 444 6.79 -6.26 12.50
C ASP A 444 7.48 -5.00 11.99
N ILE A 445 6.68 -4.00 11.64
CA ILE A 445 7.08 -2.72 11.05
C ILE A 445 6.22 -1.61 11.67
N VAL A 446 6.64 -0.35 11.50
CA VAL A 446 5.84 0.80 11.94
C VAL A 446 4.54 0.84 11.14
N SER A 447 3.38 0.90 11.80
CA SER A 447 2.09 0.94 11.11
C SER A 447 1.91 2.24 10.31
N ALA A 448 1.24 2.17 9.15
CA ALA A 448 1.05 3.35 8.31
C ALA A 448 0.14 4.40 8.98
N GLY A 449 -1.11 4.01 9.29
CA GLY A 449 -2.14 4.94 9.76
C GLY A 449 -1.85 5.57 11.12
N THR A 450 -1.30 4.81 12.07
CA THR A 450 -1.08 5.29 13.44
C THR A 450 0.39 5.46 13.82
N GLY A 451 1.35 4.95 13.03
CA GLY A 451 2.77 5.03 13.37
C GLY A 451 3.15 4.18 14.58
N GLU A 452 2.36 3.14 14.87
CA GLU A 452 2.50 2.27 16.04
C GLU A 452 3.33 1.03 15.69
N MET A 453 4.26 0.64 16.58
CA MET A 453 4.84 -0.70 16.64
C MET A 453 3.89 -1.69 17.34
N ARG A 454 3.08 -1.24 18.31
CA ARG A 454 2.15 -2.12 19.05
C ARG A 454 1.06 -2.76 18.19
N LYS A 455 0.77 -2.16 17.03
CA LYS A 455 -0.13 -2.72 16.01
C LYS A 455 0.67 -3.66 15.10
N ARG A 456 0.84 -4.90 15.54
CA ARG A 456 1.76 -5.87 14.91
C ARG A 456 1.05 -6.71 13.85
N TYR A 457 1.75 -6.97 12.75
CA TYR A 457 1.27 -7.76 11.62
C TYR A 457 2.12 -9.01 11.36
N GLY A 458 3.37 -9.01 11.80
CA GLY A 458 4.37 -9.93 11.27
C GLY A 458 4.26 -11.34 11.79
N PHE A 459 4.86 -12.24 11.03
CA PHE A 459 5.24 -13.58 11.48
C PHE A 459 6.54 -13.55 12.28
N ILE A 460 7.32 -12.47 12.13
CA ILE A 460 8.57 -12.21 12.85
C ILE A 460 8.33 -11.00 13.74
N TYR A 461 8.46 -11.20 15.05
CA TYR A 461 8.42 -10.14 16.03
C TYR A 461 9.69 -9.31 15.95
N VAL A 462 9.55 -7.99 16.12
CA VAL A 462 10.68 -7.08 16.34
C VAL A 462 10.55 -6.46 17.72
N ASP A 463 11.59 -6.61 18.53
CA ASP A 463 11.67 -6.02 19.87
C ASP A 463 11.86 -4.50 19.79
N LYS A 464 10.74 -3.81 19.60
CA LYS A 464 10.60 -2.35 19.63
C LYS A 464 9.20 -1.96 20.06
N ASP A 465 9.09 -0.98 20.94
CA ASP A 465 7.83 -0.36 21.34
C ASP A 465 7.59 1.00 20.64
N ASP A 466 6.45 1.63 20.94
CA ASP A 466 6.05 2.91 20.34
C ASP A 466 6.85 4.11 20.86
N GLU A 467 7.63 3.93 21.93
CA GLU A 467 8.56 4.94 22.44
C GLU A 467 9.97 4.76 21.85
N GLY A 468 10.13 3.82 20.91
CA GLY A 468 11.39 3.52 20.26
C GLY A 468 12.35 2.69 21.12
N LYS A 469 11.88 2.09 22.22
CA LYS A 469 12.71 1.26 23.10
C LYS A 469 12.63 -0.19 22.67
N GLY A 470 13.75 -0.89 22.76
CA GLY A 470 13.88 -2.32 22.46
C GLY A 470 15.23 -2.63 21.83
N SER A 471 15.56 -3.91 21.75
CA SER A 471 16.83 -4.39 21.18
C SER A 471 16.83 -4.48 19.65
N LEU A 472 15.66 -4.28 19.02
CA LEU A 472 15.37 -4.59 17.63
C LEU A 472 15.48 -6.08 17.26
N GLU A 473 15.72 -6.99 18.21
CA GLU A 473 15.89 -8.41 17.89
C GLU A 473 14.67 -9.03 17.22
N ARG A 474 14.94 -9.98 16.31
CA ARG A 474 13.93 -10.69 15.53
C ARG A 474 13.65 -12.05 16.13
N THR A 475 12.38 -12.31 16.46
CA THR A 475 11.94 -13.60 17.02
C THR A 475 10.78 -14.17 16.19
N PRO A 476 10.88 -15.40 15.67
CA PRO A 476 9.75 -16.07 15.03
C PRO A 476 8.56 -16.25 15.99
N LYS A 477 7.35 -15.88 15.55
CA LYS A 477 6.09 -16.15 16.26
C LYS A 477 5.56 -17.55 15.91
N ASP A 478 4.50 -18.02 16.56
CA ASP A 478 3.86 -19.29 16.19
C ASP A 478 3.41 -19.31 14.71
N SER A 479 2.88 -18.17 14.25
CA SER A 479 2.45 -17.96 12.87
C SER A 479 3.57 -18.09 11.83
N PHE A 480 4.84 -17.89 12.19
CA PHE A 480 5.99 -18.16 11.32
C PHE A 480 6.03 -19.63 10.89
N TYR A 481 5.94 -20.53 11.86
CA TYR A 481 5.99 -21.96 11.62
C TYR A 481 4.72 -22.46 10.94
N TRP A 482 3.58 -21.83 11.21
CA TRP A 482 2.34 -22.09 10.49
C TRP A 482 2.48 -21.70 9.01
N TYR A 483 2.88 -20.47 8.69
CA TYR A 483 2.97 -20.01 7.30
C TYR A 483 4.02 -20.79 6.51
N LYS A 484 5.12 -21.20 7.16
CA LYS A 484 6.08 -22.16 6.58
C LYS A 484 5.43 -23.47 6.13
N ARG A 485 4.50 -24.04 6.90
CA ARG A 485 3.74 -25.24 6.51
C ARG A 485 2.76 -24.95 5.38
N VAL A 486 2.08 -23.80 5.42
CA VAL A 486 1.18 -23.35 4.34
C VAL A 486 1.94 -23.31 3.02
N ILE A 487 3.10 -22.65 2.98
CA ILE A 487 3.90 -22.53 1.76
C ILE A 487 4.42 -23.90 1.29
N ALA A 488 5.01 -24.68 2.20
CA ALA A 488 5.56 -26.00 1.86
C ALA A 488 4.51 -26.98 1.32
N SER A 489 3.24 -26.82 1.73
CA SER A 489 2.11 -27.61 1.25
C SER A 489 1.34 -26.94 0.09
N ASN A 490 1.81 -25.79 -0.40
CA ASN A 490 1.13 -24.96 -1.38
C ASN A 490 -0.36 -24.70 -1.04
N GLY A 491 -0.61 -24.36 0.23
CA GLY A 491 -1.92 -24.06 0.79
C GLY A 491 -2.72 -25.27 1.28
N GLN A 492 -2.25 -26.51 1.08
CA GLN A 492 -3.02 -27.73 1.43
C GLN A 492 -3.09 -27.99 2.94
N ASP A 493 -2.03 -27.65 3.69
CA ASP A 493 -1.99 -27.75 5.14
C ASP A 493 -2.10 -26.37 5.76
N LEU A 494 -3.26 -26.11 6.36
CA LEU A 494 -3.54 -24.87 7.06
C LEU A 494 -3.63 -25.05 8.59
N ASN A 495 -3.29 -26.24 9.12
CA ASN A 495 -3.45 -26.54 10.56
C ASN A 495 -2.21 -26.21 11.40
#